data_AF-A0A2X2T649-F1
#
_entry.id   AF-A0A2X2T649-F1
#
_cell.length_a   1.000
_cell.length_b   1.000
_cell.length_c   1.000
_cell.angle_alpha   90.00
_cell.angle_beta   90.00
_cell.angle_gamma   90.00
#
_symmetry.space_group_name_H-M   'P 1'
#
loop_
_entity.id
_entity.type
_entity.pdbx_description
1 polymer ?
#
loop_
_entity_poly.entity_id
_entity_poly.type
_entity_poly.pdbx_seq_one_letter_code
_entity_poly.pdbx_strand_id
1 'polypeptide(L)'
;MLIRQAGLGLALSCCALFVHAETHVLINQVGYDLNGPKSAVIQLSDGAKFNAGDQFELLDSESNKVVYSGELVGQGSVPSWENRTFYQADFSGWHKAGRYVVKVVSSDGDVRSGPFIINKDLLERYTLSDVIAYFKSQRVTGLFDKADRKLPKPWGGERHGGCARRLV
;
A
#
# COMPACT_ATOMS: atom_id res chain seq x y z
N MET A 1 -19.31 -72.94 6.97
CA MET A 1 -20.45 -72.07 6.62
C MET A 1 -20.45 -70.90 7.60
N LEU A 2 -19.45 -69.99 7.53
CA LEU A 2 -19.41 -68.71 6.80
C LEU A 2 -20.55 -67.73 7.12
N ILE A 3 -20.32 -66.78 8.06
CA ILE A 3 -20.94 -65.45 8.11
C ILE A 3 -19.88 -64.49 8.70
N ARG A 4 -19.00 -63.92 7.86
CA ARG A 4 -19.00 -62.55 7.31
C ARG A 4 -18.81 -61.43 8.35
N GLN A 5 -17.60 -60.87 8.33
CA GLN A 5 -17.17 -59.68 9.06
C GLN A 5 -17.90 -58.42 8.56
N ALA A 6 -18.38 -57.59 9.49
CA ALA A 6 -18.83 -56.24 9.22
C ALA A 6 -17.69 -55.26 9.55
N GLY A 7 -16.90 -54.91 8.54
CA GLY A 7 -15.91 -53.84 8.63
C GLY A 7 -16.58 -52.50 8.41
N LEU A 8 -16.67 -51.69 9.47
CA LEU A 8 -17.13 -50.31 9.43
C LEU A 8 -15.96 -49.44 8.92
N GLY A 9 -15.91 -49.21 7.61
CA GLY A 9 -14.92 -48.34 6.99
C GLY A 9 -15.23 -46.87 7.27
N LEU A 10 -14.49 -46.26 8.19
CA LEU A 10 -14.50 -44.83 8.45
C LEU A 10 -13.79 -44.13 7.27
N ALA A 11 -14.55 -43.49 6.39
CA ALA A 11 -14.00 -42.70 5.30
C ALA A 11 -13.34 -41.44 5.86
N LEU A 12 -12.00 -41.44 5.96
CA LEU A 12 -11.20 -40.23 6.13
C LEU A 12 -11.39 -39.37 4.87
N SER A 13 -12.35 -38.45 4.91
CA SER A 13 -12.43 -37.35 3.96
C SER A 13 -11.20 -36.47 4.20
N CYS A 14 -10.16 -36.71 3.40
CA CYS A 14 -9.02 -35.82 3.29
C CYS A 14 -9.54 -34.49 2.75
N CYS A 15 -9.91 -33.57 3.65
CA CYS A 15 -10.08 -32.17 3.32
C CYS A 15 -8.72 -31.70 2.82
N ALA A 16 -8.54 -31.66 1.50
CA ALA A 16 -7.39 -31.02 0.90
C ALA A 16 -7.42 -29.56 1.34
N LEU A 17 -6.53 -29.20 2.26
CA LEU A 17 -6.21 -27.81 2.52
C LEU A 17 -5.51 -27.31 1.25
N PHE A 18 -6.30 -26.76 0.33
CA PHE A 18 -5.74 -25.96 -0.75
C PHE A 18 -5.10 -24.74 -0.08
N VAL A 19 -3.77 -24.74 -0.02
CA VAL A 19 -3.01 -23.50 0.18
C VAL A 19 -3.39 -22.62 -1.00
N HIS A 20 -4.22 -21.62 -0.72
CA HIS A 20 -4.69 -20.69 -1.73
C HIS A 20 -3.55 -19.73 -2.00
N ALA A 21 -3.12 -19.64 -3.25
CA ALA A 21 -2.24 -18.54 -3.65
C ALA A 21 -2.95 -17.23 -3.29
N GLU A 22 -2.23 -16.27 -2.72
CA GLU A 22 -2.83 -14.99 -2.36
C GLU A 22 -2.28 -13.90 -3.27
N THR A 23 -3.19 -13.21 -3.95
CA THR A 23 -2.88 -12.10 -4.84
C THR A 23 -3.20 -10.78 -4.17
N HIS A 24 -2.22 -9.86 -4.12
CA HIS A 24 -2.40 -8.50 -3.61
C HIS A 24 -2.06 -7.46 -4.67
N VAL A 25 -2.90 -6.44 -4.80
CA VAL A 25 -2.65 -5.27 -5.66
C VAL A 25 -2.21 -4.10 -4.78
N LEU A 26 -0.90 -3.86 -4.72
CA LEU A 26 -0.29 -2.84 -3.88
C LEU A 26 -0.16 -1.52 -4.65
N ILE A 27 -0.59 -0.45 -4.00
CA ILE A 27 -0.67 0.90 -4.57
C ILE A 27 -0.18 1.94 -3.57
N ASN A 28 0.10 3.16 -4.03
CA ASN A 28 0.14 4.32 -3.15
C ASN A 28 -1.28 4.62 -2.66
N GLN A 29 -1.51 4.48 -1.34
CA GLN A 29 -2.83 4.63 -0.72
C GLN A 29 -3.39 6.06 -0.78
N VAL A 30 -2.53 7.08 -0.92
CA VAL A 30 -2.96 8.46 -1.15
C VAL A 30 -3.26 8.66 -2.63
N GLY A 31 -2.32 8.25 -3.49
CA GLY A 31 -2.47 8.36 -4.94
C GLY A 31 -1.18 8.72 -5.68
N TYR A 32 -1.34 9.19 -6.92
CA TYR A 32 -0.25 9.51 -7.83
C TYR A 32 -0.39 10.89 -8.48
N ASP A 33 0.74 11.50 -8.84
CA ASP A 33 0.71 12.76 -9.58
C ASP A 33 0.29 12.58 -11.05
N LEU A 34 -0.46 13.56 -11.57
CA LEU A 34 -1.07 13.52 -12.91
C LEU A 34 -0.06 13.25 -14.04
N ASN A 35 1.11 13.90 -13.98
CA ASN A 35 2.16 13.79 -15.00
C ASN A 35 3.40 13.03 -14.47
N GLY A 36 3.33 12.47 -13.27
CA GLY A 36 4.40 11.68 -12.67
C GLY A 36 4.36 10.22 -13.09
N PRO A 37 5.40 9.43 -12.77
CA PRO A 37 5.38 7.98 -12.91
C PRO A 37 4.31 7.36 -11.99
N LYS A 38 3.64 6.31 -12.46
CA LYS A 38 2.56 5.62 -11.73
C LYS A 38 2.68 4.12 -11.94
N SER A 39 2.81 3.40 -10.84
CA SER A 39 2.94 1.95 -10.87
C SER A 39 2.22 1.34 -9.69
N ALA A 40 1.53 0.24 -9.94
CA ALA A 40 1.11 -0.70 -8.91
C ALA A 40 2.03 -1.92 -8.92
N VAL A 41 2.13 -2.59 -7.79
CA VAL A 41 2.88 -3.83 -7.62
C VAL A 41 1.88 -4.94 -7.32
N ILE A 42 1.89 -5.98 -8.16
CA ILE A 42 1.09 -7.17 -7.92
C ILE A 42 1.98 -8.19 -7.21
N GLN A 43 1.58 -8.58 -6.01
CA GLN A 43 2.26 -9.61 -5.24
C GLN A 43 1.44 -10.90 -5.32
N LEU A 44 2.11 -11.99 -5.69
CA LEU A 44 1.56 -13.34 -5.67
C LEU A 44 2.30 -14.16 -4.63
N SER A 45 1.57 -14.98 -3.87
CA SER A 45 2.13 -15.93 -2.91
C SER A 45 2.17 -17.37 -3.46
N ASP A 46 2.95 -18.23 -2.80
CA ASP A 46 2.93 -19.70 -2.95
C ASP A 46 3.20 -20.22 -4.38
N GLY A 47 4.04 -19.50 -5.11
CA GLY A 47 4.50 -19.92 -6.44
C GLY A 47 3.53 -19.63 -7.58
N ALA A 48 2.41 -18.93 -7.32
CA ALA A 48 1.54 -18.42 -8.37
C ALA A 48 2.27 -17.43 -9.28
N LYS A 49 1.92 -17.46 -10.57
CA LYS A 49 2.53 -16.67 -11.63
C LYS A 49 1.49 -16.25 -12.65
N PHE A 50 1.65 -15.05 -13.19
CA PHE A 50 1.01 -14.65 -14.44
C PHE A 50 1.79 -15.20 -15.63
N ASN A 51 1.06 -15.42 -16.73
CA ASN A 51 1.61 -15.76 -18.03
C ASN A 51 2.10 -14.50 -18.75
N ALA A 52 2.95 -14.70 -19.76
CA ALA A 52 3.33 -13.61 -20.64
C ALA A 52 2.10 -13.08 -21.40
N GLY A 53 1.90 -11.76 -21.37
CA GLY A 53 0.77 -11.09 -22.01
C GLY A 53 -0.45 -10.89 -21.11
N ASP A 54 -0.44 -11.41 -19.87
CA ASP A 54 -1.48 -11.09 -18.89
C ASP A 54 -1.49 -9.59 -18.61
N GLN A 55 -2.71 -9.03 -18.49
CA GLN A 55 -2.95 -7.60 -18.42
C GLN A 55 -3.43 -7.18 -17.03
N PHE A 56 -3.18 -5.94 -16.68
CA PHE A 56 -3.93 -5.23 -15.65
C PHE A 56 -4.91 -4.25 -16.30
N GLU A 57 -5.94 -3.89 -15.56
CA GLU A 57 -6.91 -2.86 -15.93
C GLU A 57 -6.90 -1.75 -14.88
N LEU A 58 -6.98 -0.50 -15.34
CA LEU A 58 -7.29 0.66 -14.52
C LEU A 58 -8.77 0.99 -14.74
N LEU A 59 -9.53 1.02 -13.65
CA LEU A 59 -10.96 1.31 -13.67
C LEU A 59 -11.22 2.66 -13.04
N ASP A 60 -12.15 3.41 -13.61
CA ASP A 60 -12.78 4.53 -12.94
C ASP A 60 -13.60 4.02 -11.75
N SER A 61 -13.34 4.55 -10.55
CA SER A 61 -13.87 3.96 -9.32
C SER A 61 -15.38 4.16 -9.14
N GLU A 62 -15.97 5.16 -9.79
CA GLU A 62 -17.39 5.46 -9.69
C GLU A 62 -18.19 4.64 -10.72
N SER A 63 -17.77 4.68 -11.99
CA SER A 63 -18.47 4.02 -13.08
C SER A 63 -18.09 2.56 -13.29
N ASN A 64 -17.01 2.08 -12.64
CA ASN A 64 -16.40 0.76 -12.88
C ASN A 64 -16.02 0.50 -14.35
N LYS A 65 -15.86 1.55 -15.16
CA LYS A 65 -15.43 1.40 -16.55
C LYS A 65 -13.92 1.26 -16.61
N VAL A 66 -13.44 0.34 -17.44
CA VAL A 66 -12.03 0.25 -17.79
C VAL A 66 -11.66 1.51 -18.59
N VAL A 67 -10.69 2.27 -18.08
CA VAL A 67 -10.22 3.52 -18.70
C VAL A 67 -8.83 3.39 -19.28
N TYR A 68 -8.06 2.39 -18.82
CA TYR A 68 -6.72 2.08 -19.30
C TYR A 68 -6.42 0.61 -19.03
N SER A 69 -5.55 0.00 -19.83
CA SER A 69 -5.05 -1.36 -19.63
C SER A 69 -3.59 -1.44 -20.08
N GLY A 70 -2.84 -2.38 -19.52
CA GLY A 70 -1.46 -2.62 -19.93
C GLY A 70 -0.96 -3.98 -19.47
N GLU A 71 0.18 -4.39 -20.01
CA GLU A 71 0.81 -5.66 -19.69
C GLU A 71 1.40 -5.65 -18.29
N LEU A 72 1.28 -6.80 -17.61
CA LEU A 72 2.01 -7.06 -16.38
C LEU A 72 3.46 -7.42 -16.70
N VAL A 73 4.39 -6.63 -16.16
CA VAL A 73 5.83 -6.87 -16.35
C VAL A 73 6.37 -7.64 -15.14
N GLY A 74 6.79 -8.88 -15.34
CA GLY A 74 7.38 -9.70 -14.28
C GLY A 74 8.66 -9.10 -13.72
N GLN A 75 8.70 -8.91 -12.40
CA GLN A 75 9.88 -8.43 -11.65
C GLN A 75 10.60 -9.55 -10.91
N GLY A 76 9.99 -10.75 -10.85
CA GLY A 76 10.56 -11.92 -10.20
C GLY A 76 10.40 -11.88 -8.68
N SER A 77 11.35 -12.50 -7.98
CA SER A 77 11.37 -12.62 -6.51
C SER A 77 12.37 -11.64 -5.91
N VAL A 78 12.07 -11.14 -4.71
CA VAL A 78 13.01 -10.30 -3.94
C VAL A 78 13.76 -11.20 -2.95
N PRO A 79 15.11 -11.09 -2.84
CA PRO A 79 15.88 -11.87 -1.87
C PRO A 79 15.33 -11.72 -0.44
N SER A 80 15.25 -12.83 0.28
CA SER A 80 14.73 -12.90 1.66
C SER A 80 13.24 -12.57 1.82
N TRP A 81 12.48 -12.39 0.73
CA TRP A 81 11.03 -12.26 0.74
C TRP A 81 10.43 -13.57 0.22
N GLU A 82 10.48 -14.59 1.08
CA GLU A 82 10.15 -15.96 0.72
C GLU A 82 8.71 -16.11 0.20
N ASN A 83 8.54 -17.08 -0.70
CA ASN A 83 7.26 -17.49 -1.28
C ASN A 83 6.48 -16.36 -1.98
N ARG A 84 7.15 -15.33 -2.50
CA ARG A 84 6.51 -14.21 -3.21
C ARG A 84 7.12 -13.95 -4.58
N THR A 85 6.24 -13.62 -5.53
CA THR A 85 6.61 -13.15 -6.87
C THR A 85 5.92 -11.81 -7.15
N PHE A 86 6.64 -10.91 -7.80
CA PHE A 86 6.20 -9.55 -8.06
C PHE A 86 6.04 -9.27 -9.55
N TYR A 87 5.01 -8.53 -9.88
CA TYR A 87 4.74 -8.00 -11.21
C TYR A 87 4.46 -6.50 -11.11
N GLN A 88 4.85 -5.78 -12.14
CA GLN A 88 4.65 -4.35 -12.26
C GLN A 88 3.47 -4.07 -13.20
N ALA A 89 2.56 -3.22 -12.75
CA ALA A 89 1.50 -2.63 -13.56
C ALA A 89 1.80 -1.13 -13.73
N ASP A 90 2.35 -0.75 -14.88
CA ASP A 90 2.70 0.64 -15.22
C ASP A 90 1.56 1.33 -15.98
N PHE A 91 0.95 2.32 -15.35
CA PHE A 91 -0.10 3.16 -15.91
C PHE A 91 0.31 4.64 -15.96
N SER A 92 1.62 4.90 -16.09
CA SER A 92 2.17 6.25 -16.19
C SER A 92 1.61 7.04 -17.38
N GLY A 93 1.20 6.36 -18.45
CA GLY A 93 0.56 6.96 -19.63
C GLY A 93 -0.87 7.48 -19.39
N TRP A 94 -1.47 7.24 -18.22
CA TRP A 94 -2.79 7.76 -17.89
C TRP A 94 -2.72 9.15 -17.24
N HIS A 95 -3.22 10.17 -17.94
CA HIS A 95 -3.08 11.57 -17.54
C HIS A 95 -4.40 12.29 -17.23
N LYS A 96 -5.44 11.56 -16.79
CA LYS A 96 -6.70 12.18 -16.36
C LYS A 96 -6.84 12.15 -14.85
N ALA A 97 -7.16 13.31 -14.27
CA ALA A 97 -7.45 13.40 -12.84
C ALA A 97 -8.75 12.64 -12.51
N GLY A 98 -8.80 12.01 -11.34
CA GLY A 98 -9.96 11.20 -10.93
C GLY A 98 -9.64 10.21 -9.82
N ARG A 99 -10.61 9.34 -9.51
CA ARG A 99 -10.49 8.26 -8.55
C ARG A 99 -10.51 6.92 -9.28
N TYR A 100 -9.53 6.07 -9.01
CA TYR A 100 -9.30 4.85 -9.78
C TYR A 100 -9.03 3.63 -8.90
N VAL A 101 -9.14 2.46 -9.51
CA VAL A 101 -8.81 1.15 -8.93
C VAL A 101 -8.01 0.37 -9.97
N VAL A 102 -6.95 -0.34 -9.55
CA VAL A 102 -6.26 -1.31 -10.39
C VAL A 102 -6.88 -2.69 -10.17
N LYS A 103 -7.17 -3.40 -11.26
CA LYS A 103 -7.68 -4.78 -11.25
C LYS A 103 -6.75 -5.69 -12.03
N VAL A 104 -6.58 -6.91 -11.53
CA VAL A 104 -5.96 -8.03 -12.23
C VAL A 104 -6.85 -9.27 -12.10
N VAL A 105 -6.76 -10.17 -13.08
CA VAL A 105 -7.43 -11.48 -13.02
C VAL A 105 -6.36 -12.52 -12.74
N SER A 106 -6.36 -13.11 -11.54
CA SER A 106 -5.40 -14.12 -11.13
C SER A 106 -6.07 -15.49 -10.92
N SER A 107 -5.31 -16.46 -10.38
CA SER A 107 -5.87 -17.73 -9.90
C SER A 107 -6.98 -17.55 -8.86
N ASP A 108 -7.00 -16.40 -8.19
CA ASP A 108 -7.93 -16.07 -7.11
C ASP A 108 -9.20 -15.38 -7.65
N GLY A 109 -9.28 -15.23 -8.97
CA GLY A 109 -10.32 -14.49 -9.67
C GLY A 109 -9.98 -13.01 -9.86
N ASP A 110 -11.02 -12.17 -9.84
CA ASP A 110 -10.90 -10.72 -10.01
C ASP A 110 -10.40 -10.07 -8.72
N VAL A 111 -9.15 -9.62 -8.71
CA VAL A 111 -8.52 -8.98 -7.55
C VAL A 111 -8.33 -7.50 -7.82
N ARG A 112 -8.70 -6.66 -6.85
CA ARG A 112 -8.73 -5.20 -6.97
C ARG A 112 -7.92 -4.53 -5.86
N SER A 113 -7.29 -3.40 -6.19
CA SER A 113 -6.74 -2.50 -5.18
C SER A 113 -7.84 -1.76 -4.41
N GLY A 114 -7.45 -1.11 -3.32
CA GLY A 114 -8.23 0.00 -2.77
C GLY A 114 -8.32 1.17 -3.77
N PRO A 115 -9.30 2.09 -3.61
CA PRO A 115 -9.40 3.27 -4.45
C PRO A 115 -8.29 4.27 -4.14
N PHE A 116 -7.77 4.92 -5.16
CA PHE A 116 -6.74 5.97 -5.04
C PHE A 116 -7.01 7.14 -5.99
N ILE A 117 -6.33 8.26 -5.76
CA ILE A 117 -6.55 9.49 -6.53
C ILE A 117 -5.38 9.70 -7.51
N ILE A 118 -5.70 10.18 -8.71
CA ILE A 118 -4.70 10.79 -9.60
C ILE A 118 -5.03 12.27 -9.71
N ASN A 119 -4.10 13.15 -9.37
CA ASN A 119 -4.30 14.59 -9.46
C ASN A 119 -2.96 15.34 -9.54
N LYS A 120 -2.98 16.65 -9.77
CA LYS A 120 -1.79 17.49 -9.79
C LYS A 120 -1.37 17.91 -8.37
N ASP A 121 -0.09 17.79 -8.05
CA ASP A 121 0.52 18.18 -6.76
C ASP A 121 -0.16 17.44 -5.60
N LEU A 122 -0.43 16.15 -5.79
CA LEU A 122 -1.34 15.38 -4.95
C LEU A 122 -0.84 15.31 -3.49
N LEU A 123 0.39 14.87 -3.27
CA LEU A 123 0.90 14.70 -1.91
C LEU A 123 0.92 16.02 -1.14
N GLU A 124 1.29 17.12 -1.79
CA GLU A 124 1.27 18.45 -1.17
C GLU A 124 -0.15 18.82 -0.72
N ARG A 125 -1.13 18.72 -1.63
CA ARG A 125 -2.52 19.12 -1.36
C ARG A 125 -3.19 18.31 -0.25
N TYR A 126 -2.87 17.01 -0.17
CA TYR A 126 -3.56 16.10 0.75
C TYR A 126 -2.81 15.84 2.06
N THR A 127 -1.51 16.12 2.15
CA THR A 127 -0.72 15.72 3.35
C THR A 127 0.03 16.87 4.03
N LEU A 128 0.31 17.99 3.34
CA LEU A 128 1.17 19.05 3.90
C LEU A 128 0.56 19.68 5.15
N SER A 129 -0.74 19.96 5.14
CA SER A 129 -1.43 20.55 6.31
C SER A 129 -1.34 19.64 7.54
N ASP A 130 -1.53 18.34 7.35
CA ASP A 130 -1.49 17.36 8.44
C ASP A 130 -0.08 17.22 9.02
N VAL A 131 0.95 17.27 8.16
CA VAL A 131 2.35 17.26 8.60
C VAL A 131 2.68 18.53 9.41
N ILE A 132 2.20 19.70 8.98
CA ILE A 132 2.38 20.95 9.74
C ILE A 132 1.66 20.87 11.08
N ALA A 133 0.42 20.35 11.10
CA ALA A 133 -0.35 20.16 12.32
C ALA A 133 0.35 19.19 13.28
N TYR A 134 0.92 18.10 12.76
CA TYR A 134 1.74 17.15 13.52
C TYR A 134 2.94 17.86 14.17
N PHE A 135 3.76 18.60 13.42
CA PHE A 135 4.89 19.31 14.03
C PHE A 135 4.46 20.35 15.06
N LYS A 136 3.32 21.02 14.84
CA LYS A 136 2.75 21.95 15.81
C LYS A 136 2.30 21.23 17.09
N SER A 137 1.71 20.03 16.98
CA SER A 137 1.27 19.25 18.13
C SER A 137 2.42 18.67 18.94
N GLN A 138 3.57 18.40 18.29
CA GLN A 138 4.78 17.92 18.96
C GLN A 138 5.60 19.03 19.64
N ARG A 139 5.18 20.30 19.59
CA ARG A 139 5.88 21.37 20.30
C ARG A 139 5.81 21.13 21.80
N VAL A 140 6.97 21.18 22.46
CA VAL A 140 7.05 21.12 23.91
C VAL A 140 6.26 22.29 24.51
N THR A 141 5.35 21.97 25.43
CA THR A 141 4.51 22.96 26.13
C THR A 141 4.38 22.57 27.60
N GLY A 142 3.75 23.43 28.39
CA GLY A 142 3.42 23.11 29.79
C GLY A 142 4.63 22.98 30.70
N LEU A 143 4.65 21.92 31.52
CA LEU A 143 5.66 21.73 32.57
C LEU A 143 7.06 21.45 31.99
N PHE A 144 7.14 20.72 30.89
CA PHE A 144 8.41 20.40 30.23
C PHE A 144 9.07 21.68 29.67
N ASP A 145 8.34 22.52 28.94
CA ASP A 145 8.87 23.82 28.46
C ASP A 145 9.29 24.74 29.63
N LYS A 146 8.56 24.72 30.76
CA LYS A 146 8.95 25.47 31.95
C LYS A 146 10.23 24.94 32.60
N ALA A 147 10.44 23.63 32.61
CA ALA A 147 11.64 23.00 33.15
C ALA A 147 12.85 23.27 32.26
N ASP A 148 12.68 23.16 30.93
CA ASP A 148 13.75 23.35 29.95
C ASP A 148 14.34 24.77 30.00
N ARG A 149 13.50 25.78 30.28
CA ARG A 149 13.96 27.17 30.49
C ARG A 149 14.89 27.35 31.69
N LYS A 150 14.92 26.40 32.61
CA LYS A 150 15.77 26.40 33.81
C LYS A 150 16.99 25.50 33.66
N LEU A 151 17.15 24.79 32.55
CA LEU A 151 18.31 23.93 32.34
C LEU A 151 19.60 24.78 32.30
N PRO A 152 20.69 24.28 32.90
CA PRO A 152 22.00 24.93 32.77
C PRO A 152 22.39 24.98 31.29
N LYS A 153 22.90 26.12 30.83
CA LYS A 153 23.39 26.24 29.47
C LYS A 153 24.65 25.37 29.31
N PRO A 154 24.79 24.59 28.22
CA PRO A 154 25.94 23.72 28.04
C PRO A 154 27.30 24.45 27.96
N TRP A 155 27.32 25.76 27.68
CA TRP A 155 28.55 26.53 27.46
C TRP A 155 28.60 27.91 28.17
N GLY A 156 27.90 28.11 29.28
CA GLY A 156 28.13 29.26 30.18
C GLY A 156 27.87 30.70 29.66
N GLY A 157 27.41 30.90 28.42
CA GLY A 157 27.18 32.25 27.87
C GLY A 157 25.89 32.94 28.38
N GLU A 158 25.92 34.26 28.60
CA GLU A 158 24.76 35.06 29.04
C GLU A 158 23.62 35.10 28.00
N ARG A 159 22.40 35.47 28.43
CA ARG A 159 21.27 35.69 27.51
C ARG A 159 21.40 37.09 26.91
N HIS A 160 21.82 37.21 25.65
CA HIS A 160 21.52 38.43 24.90
C HIS A 160 20.00 38.48 24.68
N GLY A 161 19.34 39.35 25.43
CA GLY A 161 17.89 39.53 25.38
C GLY A 161 17.48 40.01 23.99
N GLY A 162 16.67 39.21 23.29
CA GLY A 162 16.09 39.65 22.04
C GLY A 162 15.65 38.58 21.07
N CYS A 163 14.99 37.49 21.51
CA CYS A 163 14.18 36.71 20.58
C CYS A 163 13.16 35.84 21.31
N ALA A 164 12.04 36.44 21.73
CA ALA A 164 10.76 35.75 21.97
C ALA A 164 9.71 36.77 22.46
N ARG A 165 9.33 37.72 21.62
CA ARG A 165 7.98 38.30 21.71
C ARG A 165 7.38 38.36 20.32
N ARG A 166 6.20 37.73 20.24
CA ARG A 166 5.16 37.86 19.22
C ARG A 166 5.35 37.06 17.94
N LEU A 167 4.81 35.84 17.97
CA LEU A 167 3.90 35.32 16.94
C LEU A 167 2.86 34.43 17.62
N VAL A 168 1.94 35.06 18.36
CA VAL A 168 0.47 35.01 18.18
C VAL A 168 -0.06 36.35 18.70
#